data_AF-A0A6J4FC19-F1
#
_entry.id   AF-A0A6J4FC19-F1
#
_cell.length_a   1.000
_cell.length_b   1.000
_cell.length_c   1.000
_cell.angle_alpha   90.00
_cell.angle_beta   90.00
_cell.angle_gamma   90.00
#
_symmetry.space_group_name_H-M   'P 1'
#
loop_
_entity.id
_entity.type
_entity.pdbx_description
1 polymer ?
#
loop_
_entity_poly.entity_id
_entity_poly.type
_entity_poly.pdbx_seq_one_letter_code
_entity_poly.pdbx_strand_id
1 'polypeptide(L)'
;MLRNELIIDLNLEQGGNRVSQFQPPMSVWAHYFCVNVYGPLPTFTLTDCKNGAAPEVRPVVQHDHNWTVEVSDAELPRPAILRLCKTGVDQYDYWVYRPADPEFAYVNWILDTYPNPLKGTELRRWVII
;
A
#
# COMPACT_ATOMS: atom_id res chain seq x y z
N MET A 1 -1.78 0.79 -20.91
CA MET A 1 -0.76 1.06 -19.89
C MET A 1 -1.14 0.20 -18.70
N LEU A 2 -0.34 -0.81 -18.38
CA LEU A 2 -0.65 -1.69 -17.26
C LEU A 2 -0.45 -0.87 -15.98
N ARG A 3 -1.54 -0.78 -15.20
CA ARG A 3 -1.59 -0.17 -13.87
C ARG A 3 -0.79 -1.02 -12.91
N ASN A 4 0.53 -0.90 -12.95
CA ASN A 4 1.41 -1.79 -12.21
C ASN A 4 1.81 -1.22 -10.86
N GLU A 5 1.56 0.07 -10.61
CA GLU A 5 1.98 0.71 -9.36
C GLU A 5 0.81 1.24 -8.55
N LEU A 6 0.90 1.02 -7.23
CA LEU A 6 0.07 1.66 -6.23
C LEU A 6 1.00 2.50 -5.35
N ILE A 7 0.68 3.78 -5.19
CA ILE A 7 1.32 4.66 -4.22
C ILE A 7 0.26 5.10 -3.24
N ILE A 8 0.52 4.94 -1.94
CA ILE A 8 -0.44 5.21 -0.88
C ILE A 8 0.24 5.79 0.36
N ASP A 9 -0.39 6.79 0.96
CA ASP A 9 0.00 7.29 2.27
C ASP A 9 -0.23 6.25 3.36
N LEU A 10 0.76 6.13 4.23
CA LEU A 10 0.60 5.42 5.48
C LEU A 10 0.34 6.45 6.59
N ASN A 11 -0.91 6.60 7.03
CA ASN A 11 -1.31 7.60 8.04
C ASN A 11 -1.48 6.99 9.44
N LEU A 12 -1.51 7.83 10.48
CA LEU A 12 -1.61 7.41 11.90
C LEU A 12 -2.99 6.86 12.30
N GLU A 13 -3.98 6.94 11.41
CA GLU A 13 -5.37 6.49 11.68
C GLU A 13 -5.52 4.97 11.69
N GLN A 14 -4.43 4.23 11.47
CA GLN A 14 -4.44 2.77 11.50
C GLN A 14 -4.65 2.20 12.91
N GLY A 15 -4.51 3.03 13.96
CA GLY A 15 -4.55 2.60 15.36
C GLY A 15 -3.20 2.00 15.78
N GLY A 16 -2.79 2.21 17.03
CA GLY A 16 -1.42 1.92 17.50
C GLY A 16 -0.93 0.48 17.29
N ASN A 17 -1.85 -0.50 17.22
CA ASN A 17 -1.51 -1.92 17.02
C ASN A 17 -1.39 -2.33 15.53
N ARG A 18 -1.59 -1.40 14.58
CA ARG A 18 -1.62 -1.70 13.14
C ARG A 18 -0.73 -0.76 12.34
N VAL A 19 0.25 -0.15 12.99
CA VAL A 19 1.13 0.83 12.35
C VAL A 19 1.99 0.18 11.26
N SER A 20 2.31 -1.10 11.37
CA SER A 20 2.99 -1.88 10.33
C SER A 20 2.08 -2.40 9.22
N GLN A 21 0.77 -2.13 9.26
CA GLN A 21 -0.18 -2.61 8.26
C GLN A 21 -0.58 -1.50 7.32
N PHE A 22 -0.67 -1.76 6.02
CA PHE A 22 -1.41 -0.86 5.12
C PHE A 22 -2.86 -1.32 4.99
N GLN A 23 -3.78 -0.36 4.91
CA GLN A 23 -5.22 -0.61 4.79
C GLN A 23 -5.73 0.26 3.64
N PRO A 24 -5.56 -0.18 2.40
CA PRO A 24 -6.01 0.59 1.25
C PRO A 24 -7.54 0.51 1.19
N PRO A 25 -8.18 1.47 0.51
CA PRO A 25 -9.62 1.48 0.34
C PRO A 25 -10.14 0.31 -0.52
N MET A 26 -11.43 -0.01 -0.40
CA MET A 26 -12.05 -1.14 -1.12
C MET A 26 -11.92 -1.06 -2.64
N SER A 27 -11.91 0.17 -3.19
CA SER A 27 -11.66 0.40 -4.62
C SER A 27 -10.26 -0.08 -5.05
N VAL A 28 -9.24 0.12 -4.21
CA VAL A 28 -7.88 -0.35 -4.49
C VAL A 28 -7.82 -1.88 -4.42
N TRP A 29 -8.50 -2.50 -3.44
CA TRP A 29 -8.62 -3.96 -3.37
C TRP A 29 -9.23 -4.55 -4.64
N ALA A 30 -10.29 -3.95 -5.15
CA ALA A 30 -10.95 -4.41 -6.37
C ALA A 30 -10.13 -4.14 -7.65
N HIS A 31 -9.49 -2.97 -7.77
CA HIS A 31 -8.92 -2.51 -9.04
C HIS A 31 -7.42 -2.77 -9.21
N TYR A 32 -6.64 -2.76 -8.13
CA TYR A 32 -5.19 -3.01 -8.18
C TYR A 32 -4.86 -4.46 -7.83
N PHE A 33 -5.38 -4.92 -6.69
CA PHE A 33 -5.16 -6.27 -6.20
C PHE A 33 -6.07 -7.32 -6.86
N CYS A 34 -7.14 -6.88 -7.56
CA CYS A 34 -8.13 -7.75 -8.20
C CYS A 34 -8.77 -8.76 -7.24
N VAL A 35 -8.94 -8.39 -5.96
CA VAL A 35 -9.50 -9.28 -4.95
C VAL A 35 -11.02 -9.36 -5.10
N ASN A 36 -11.53 -10.58 -5.17
CA ASN A 36 -12.96 -10.85 -5.16
C ASN A 36 -13.48 -10.78 -3.71
N VAL A 37 -14.38 -9.83 -3.44
CA VAL A 37 -15.03 -9.66 -2.12
C VAL A 37 -15.87 -10.84 -1.65
N TYR A 38 -16.23 -11.75 -2.56
CA TYR A 38 -16.96 -12.98 -2.25
C TYR A 38 -16.07 -14.24 -2.33
N GLY A 39 -14.79 -14.08 -2.65
CA GLY A 39 -13.82 -15.17 -2.75
C GLY A 39 -12.94 -15.31 -1.51
N PRO A 40 -12.09 -16.35 -1.46
CA PRO A 40 -11.05 -16.43 -0.43
C PRO A 40 -10.08 -15.25 -0.56
N LEU A 41 -9.66 -14.70 0.58
CA LEU A 41 -8.66 -13.64 0.61
C LEU A 41 -7.29 -14.18 0.21
N PRO A 42 -6.53 -13.47 -0.64
CA PRO A 42 -5.25 -13.94 -1.11
C PRO A 42 -4.17 -13.83 -0.03
N THR A 43 -3.07 -14.52 -0.28
CA THR A 43 -1.81 -14.33 0.44
C THR A 43 -0.80 -13.74 -0.52
N PHE A 44 -0.18 -12.64 -0.14
CA PHE A 44 0.78 -11.93 -0.97
C PHE A 44 2.20 -12.34 -0.67
N THR A 45 3.05 -12.32 -1.68
CA THR A 45 4.51 -12.31 -1.54
C THR A 45 4.99 -10.88 -1.74
N LEU A 46 5.64 -10.32 -0.73
CA LEU A 46 6.12 -8.93 -0.69
C LEU A 46 7.65 -8.90 -0.65
N THR A 47 8.28 -8.19 -1.59
CA THR A 47 9.74 -8.01 -1.63
C THR A 47 10.11 -6.58 -1.23
N ASP A 48 10.88 -6.42 -0.15
CA ASP A 48 11.42 -5.11 0.25
C ASP A 48 12.60 -4.74 -0.64
N CYS A 49 12.34 -3.87 -1.61
CA CYS A 49 13.34 -3.44 -2.57
C CYS A 49 14.22 -2.29 -2.06
N LYS A 50 13.90 -1.71 -0.90
CA LYS A 50 14.71 -0.64 -0.30
C LYS A 50 15.81 -1.20 0.59
N ASN A 51 15.47 -2.19 1.41
CA ASN A 51 16.38 -2.77 2.40
C ASN A 51 17.04 -4.07 1.93
N GLY A 52 16.65 -4.59 0.76
CA GLY A 52 17.20 -5.84 0.21
C GLY A 52 16.83 -7.07 1.04
N ALA A 53 15.67 -7.03 1.72
CA ALA A 53 15.21 -8.13 2.56
C ALA A 53 14.74 -9.31 1.71
N ALA A 54 14.71 -10.50 2.33
CA ALA A 54 14.10 -11.66 1.70
C ALA A 54 12.58 -11.43 1.49
N PRO A 55 11.98 -12.00 0.43
CA PRO A 55 10.54 -11.91 0.23
C PRO A 55 9.75 -12.48 1.40
N GLU A 56 8.68 -11.80 1.78
CA GLU A 56 7.80 -12.15 2.88
C GLU A 56 6.44 -12.62 2.38
N VAL A 57 5.88 -13.64 3.02
CA VAL A 57 4.54 -14.15 2.70
C VAL A 57 3.54 -13.62 3.72
N ARG A 58 2.62 -12.75 3.27
CA ARG A 58 1.70 -11.99 4.14
C ARG A 58 0.25 -12.18 3.72
N PRO A 59 -0.64 -12.68 4.59
CA PRO A 59 -2.05 -12.84 4.26
C PRO A 59 -2.76 -11.48 4.21
N VAL A 60 -3.74 -11.35 3.31
CA VAL A 60 -4.75 -10.30 3.44
C VAL A 60 -5.69 -10.69 4.58
N VAL A 61 -5.81 -9.82 5.57
CA VAL A 61 -6.65 -10.02 6.75
C VAL A 61 -7.86 -9.12 6.68
N GLN A 62 -9.06 -9.70 6.81
CA GLN A 62 -10.30 -8.95 6.93
C GLN A 62 -10.60 -8.60 8.38
N HIS A 63 -11.02 -7.35 8.59
CA HIS A 63 -11.63 -6.85 9.81
C HIS A 63 -13.05 -6.35 9.50
N ASP A 64 -13.74 -5.83 10.51
CA ASP A 64 -15.16 -5.42 10.43
C ASP A 64 -15.50 -4.54 9.21
N HIS A 65 -14.63 -3.60 8.85
CA HIS A 65 -14.88 -2.62 7.78
C HIS A 65 -13.71 -2.40 6.81
N ASN A 66 -12.59 -3.11 6.99
CA ASN A 66 -11.42 -2.94 6.14
C ASN A 66 -10.63 -4.23 6.02
N TRP A 67 -9.80 -4.29 4.97
CA TRP A 67 -8.79 -5.33 4.83
C TRP A 67 -7.40 -4.73 4.98
N THR A 68 -6.47 -5.54 5.46
CA THR A 68 -5.12 -5.12 5.80
C THR A 68 -4.10 -6.15 5.36
N VAL A 69 -2.89 -5.69 5.05
CA VAL A 69 -1.72 -6.54 4.89
C VAL A 69 -0.56 -5.93 5.68
N GLU A 70 0.17 -6.79 6.38
CA GLU A 70 1.38 -6.42 7.11
C GLU A 70 2.52 -6.10 6.13
N VAL A 71 3.24 -5.01 6.38
CA VAL A 71 4.45 -4.62 5.64
C VAL A 71 5.52 -4.28 6.67
N SER A 72 6.59 -5.07 6.73
CA SER A 72 7.60 -4.94 7.79
C SER A 72 8.22 -3.54 7.87
N ASP A 73 8.58 -2.93 6.74
CA ASP A 73 9.16 -1.57 6.74
C ASP A 73 8.09 -0.47 6.88
N ALA A 74 6.80 -0.80 7.07
CA ALA A 74 5.75 0.20 7.27
C ALA A 74 5.64 0.67 8.73
N GLU A 75 6.53 0.25 9.64
CA GLU A 75 6.55 0.73 11.02
C GLU A 75 6.86 2.24 11.13
N LEU A 76 6.68 2.79 12.35
CA LEU A 76 7.10 4.15 12.69
C LEU A 76 8.57 4.41 12.32
N PRO A 77 8.96 5.65 11.99
CA PRO A 77 8.19 6.90 12.11
C PRO A 77 7.27 7.20 10.91
N ARG A 78 6.25 8.03 11.17
CA ARG A 78 5.35 8.64 10.19
C ARG A 78 5.66 10.15 10.06
N PRO A 79 5.36 10.81 8.92
CA PRO A 79 4.67 10.29 7.73
C PRO A 79 5.54 9.29 6.96
N ALA A 80 4.88 8.37 6.27
CA ALA A 80 5.54 7.45 5.35
C ALA A 80 4.62 7.18 4.15
N ILE A 81 5.21 6.85 3.00
CA ILE A 81 4.51 6.54 1.77
C ILE A 81 4.94 5.16 1.30
N LEU A 82 3.98 4.29 1.05
CA LEU A 82 4.20 2.97 0.47
C LEU A 82 4.03 3.07 -1.05
N ARG A 83 5.03 2.58 -1.78
CA ARG A 83 4.93 2.26 -3.20
C ARG A 83 4.96 0.75 -3.37
N LEU A 84 4.01 0.22 -4.11
CA LEU A 84 3.88 -1.18 -4.48
C LEU A 84 3.94 -1.29 -6.00
N CYS A 85 4.70 -2.25 -6.50
CA CYS A 85 4.75 -2.62 -7.91
C CYS A 85 4.35 -4.09 -8.06
N LYS A 86 3.37 -4.37 -8.91
CA LYS A 86 2.89 -5.72 -9.17
C LYS A 86 3.85 -6.44 -10.12
N THR A 87 4.49 -7.49 -9.63
CA THR A 87 5.47 -8.28 -10.39
C THR A 87 4.90 -9.63 -10.86
N GLY A 88 3.80 -10.07 -10.26
CA GLY A 88 3.11 -11.31 -10.64
C GLY A 88 1.71 -11.40 -10.05
N VAL A 89 1.11 -12.60 -10.13
CA VAL A 89 -0.12 -12.91 -9.41
C VAL A 89 0.21 -12.93 -7.92
N ASP A 90 -0.42 -12.05 -7.15
CA ASP A 90 -0.23 -11.92 -5.71
C ASP A 90 1.23 -11.68 -5.27
N GLN A 91 2.06 -11.16 -6.19
CA GLN A 91 3.47 -10.85 -5.96
C GLN A 91 3.71 -9.37 -6.19
N TYR A 92 4.35 -8.73 -5.20
CA TYR A 92 4.57 -7.29 -5.20
C TYR A 92 5.96 -6.94 -4.68
N ASP A 93 6.64 -6.08 -5.41
CA ASP A 93 7.80 -5.35 -4.92
C ASP A 93 7.32 -4.10 -4.19
N TYR A 94 7.99 -3.72 -3.10
CA TYR A 94 7.60 -2.54 -2.33
C TYR A 94 8.77 -1.69 -1.86
N TRP A 95 8.46 -0.40 -1.64
CA TRP A 95 9.33 0.59 -1.03
C TRP A 95 8.54 1.42 -0.02
N VAL A 96 9.13 1.67 1.15
CA VAL A 96 8.58 2.64 2.11
C VAL A 96 9.49 3.87 2.16
N TYR A 97 8.91 5.00 1.76
CA TYR A 97 9.57 6.30 1.76
C TYR A 97 9.15 7.11 2.98
N ARG A 98 10.12 7.75 3.63
CA ARG A 98 10.01 8.64 4.78
C ARG A 98 10.66 9.99 4.45
N PRO A 99 10.38 11.08 5.18
CA PRO A 99 10.90 12.41 4.85
C PRO A 99 12.43 12.52 4.69
N ALA A 100 13.20 11.62 5.30
CA ALA A 100 14.65 11.57 5.17
C ALA A 100 15.12 10.95 3.84
N ASP A 101 14.26 10.24 3.12
CA ASP A 101 14.60 9.61 1.84
C ASP A 101 14.58 10.65 0.71
N PRO A 102 15.59 10.65 -0.18
CA PRO A 102 15.67 11.59 -1.31
C PRO A 102 14.42 11.56 -2.22
N GLU A 103 13.80 10.40 -2.38
CA GLU A 103 12.65 10.19 -3.26
C GLU A 103 11.32 10.65 -2.64
N PHE A 104 11.27 10.91 -1.33
CA PHE A 104 10.02 11.18 -0.62
C PHE A 104 9.25 12.35 -1.22
N ALA A 105 9.94 13.46 -1.51
CA ALA A 105 9.31 14.64 -2.08
C ALA A 105 8.67 14.37 -3.44
N TYR A 106 9.32 13.55 -4.28
CA TYR A 106 8.81 13.18 -5.58
C TYR A 106 7.58 12.28 -5.48
N VAL A 107 7.63 11.25 -4.63
CA VAL A 107 6.50 10.33 -4.42
C VAL A 107 5.31 11.04 -3.77
N ASN A 108 5.57 11.96 -2.84
CA ASN A 108 4.53 12.81 -2.27
C ASN A 108 3.90 13.74 -3.32
N TRP A 109 4.70 14.33 -4.21
CA TRP A 109 4.20 15.14 -5.32
C TRP A 109 3.32 14.34 -6.29
N ILE A 110 3.66 13.07 -6.55
CA ILE A 110 2.82 12.16 -7.35
C ILE A 110 1.42 12.02 -6.71
N LEU A 111 1.37 11.75 -5.39
CA LEU A 111 0.10 11.63 -4.66
C LEU A 111 -0.77 12.88 -4.78
N ASP A 112 -0.16 14.06 -4.82
CA ASP A 112 -0.87 15.34 -4.93
C ASP A 112 -1.32 15.65 -6.36
N THR A 113 -0.49 15.31 -7.35
CA THR A 113 -0.64 15.73 -8.75
C THR A 113 -1.65 14.89 -9.51
N TYR A 114 -1.63 13.57 -9.32
CA TYR A 114 -2.50 12.69 -10.11
C TYR A 114 -3.93 12.73 -9.57
N PRO A 115 -4.92 13.07 -10.43
CA PRO A 115 -6.31 13.10 -10.00
C PRO A 115 -6.77 11.68 -9.73
N ASN A 116 -7.24 11.45 -8.51
CA ASN A 116 -7.96 10.26 -8.15
C ASN A 116 -9.41 10.68 -7.85
N PRO A 117 -10.40 10.27 -8.66
CA PRO A 117 -11.80 10.68 -8.48
C PRO A 117 -12.40 10.17 -7.16
N LEU A 118 -11.74 9.23 -6.48
CA LEU A 118 -12.10 8.69 -5.17
C LEU A 118 -11.30 9.33 -4.02
N LYS A 119 -10.39 10.27 -4.31
CA LYS A 119 -9.52 10.99 -3.35
C LYS A 119 -10.29 11.89 -2.37
N GLY A 120 -11.55 12.21 -2.66
CA GLY A 120 -12.37 13.14 -1.87
C GLY A 120 -13.29 12.49 -0.84
N THR A 121 -13.39 11.15 -0.82
CA THR A 121 -14.31 10.42 0.08
C THR A 121 -13.60 9.65 1.19
N GLU A 122 -12.27 9.64 1.20
CA GLU A 122 -11.46 8.73 2.02
C GLU A 122 -10.31 9.49 2.69
N LEU A 123 -9.97 9.12 3.92
CA LEU A 123 -8.97 9.81 4.76
C LEU A 123 -7.51 9.65 4.28
N ARG A 124 -7.27 8.93 3.18
CA ARG A 124 -5.94 8.49 2.73
C ARG A 124 -5.71 8.84 1.27
N ARG A 125 -4.60 9.49 0.96
CA ARG A 125 -4.20 9.74 -0.43
C ARG A 125 -3.64 8.45 -1.03
N TRP A 126 -4.11 8.11 -2.22
CA TRP A 126 -3.59 7.00 -3.01
C TRP A 126 -3.73 7.29 -4.49
N VAL A 127 -2.88 6.67 -5.30
CA VAL A 127 -2.96 6.67 -6.76
C VAL A 127 -2.53 5.31 -7.31
N ILE A 128 -3.21 4.88 -8.37
CA ILE A 128 -2.81 3.73 -9.17
C ILE A 128 -2.29 4.25 -10.51
N ILE A 129 -1.06 3.86 -10.88
CA ILE A 129 -0.35 4.28 -12.10
C ILE A 129 -0.12 3.08 -13.01
#